data_AF-A0A9E3W7L8-F1
#
_entry.id   AF-A0A9E3W7L8-F1
#
_cell.length_a   1.000
_cell.length_b   1.000
_cell.length_c   1.000
_cell.angle_alpha   90.00
_cell.angle_beta   90.00
_cell.angle_gamma   90.00
#
_symmetry.space_group_name_H-M   'P 1'
#
loop_
_entity.id
_entity.type
_entity.pdbx_description
1 polymer ?
#
loop_
_entity_poly.entity_id
_entity_poly.type
_entity_poly.pdbx_seq_one_letter_code
_entity_poly.pdbx_strand_id
1 'polypeptide(L)'
;MMSRKARIILFSGILLIAVIAAVIVSAVLSPGPVERYDDIASSTAVLVATPVTSDSAEYTPCGWQWATQPNPNLSAEIQQRLADRLSGVQISEARAESYGENCLNADGSVRYFAAMQTDFRIIIRVEGLSAATSEPVQEILRPLADDVLAVLADYPPDDTPGPQPGMISLEFSAAAQESPSYRIWTRTDMAMQARNPQLSTSEFFNALGGLH
;
A
#
# COMPACT_ATOMS: atom_id res chain seq x y z
N MET A 1 -46.34 -42.99 -13.54
CA MET A 1 -45.93 -43.74 -14.76
C MET A 1 -45.50 -42.73 -15.81
N MET A 2 -44.43 -43.04 -16.59
CA MET A 2 -43.67 -42.18 -17.54
C MET A 2 -42.64 -41.29 -16.84
N SER A 3 -41.42 -41.71 -16.50
CA SER A 3 -40.32 -42.32 -17.29
C SER A 3 -39.97 -41.52 -18.55
N ARG A 4 -38.97 -40.63 -18.44
CA ARG A 4 -38.18 -40.12 -19.57
C ARG A 4 -36.70 -40.23 -19.23
N LYS A 5 -35.98 -40.74 -20.23
CA LYS A 5 -34.67 -41.37 -20.18
C LYS A 5 -33.53 -40.35 -20.15
N ALA A 6 -32.49 -40.72 -19.42
CA ALA A 6 -31.17 -40.12 -19.42
C ALA A 6 -30.53 -40.11 -20.82
N ARG A 7 -29.72 -39.08 -21.09
CA ARG A 7 -28.65 -39.12 -22.09
C ARG A 7 -27.37 -38.61 -21.43
N ILE A 8 -26.52 -39.58 -21.09
CA ILE A 8 -25.12 -39.42 -20.73
C ILE A 8 -24.38 -39.09 -22.02
N ILE A 9 -23.70 -37.94 -22.07
CA ILE A 9 -22.74 -37.62 -23.13
C ILE A 9 -21.35 -37.78 -22.51
N LEU A 10 -20.75 -38.93 -22.78
CA LEU A 10 -19.34 -39.23 -22.53
C LEU A 10 -18.54 -38.61 -23.70
N PHE A 11 -17.78 -37.55 -23.47
CA PHE A 11 -16.69 -37.18 -24.37
C PHE A 11 -15.37 -37.52 -23.68
N SER A 12 -14.93 -38.75 -23.98
CA SER A 12 -13.57 -39.22 -23.82
C SER A 12 -12.73 -38.54 -24.90
N GLY A 13 -11.68 -37.83 -24.50
CA GLY A 13 -10.80 -37.09 -25.41
C GLY A 13 -9.45 -36.83 -24.76
N ILE A 14 -8.71 -37.90 -24.54
CA ILE A 14 -7.28 -37.88 -24.24
C ILE A 14 -6.56 -37.20 -25.41
N LEU A 15 -5.93 -36.04 -25.19
CA LEU A 15 -4.90 -35.55 -26.09
C LEU A 15 -3.60 -35.27 -25.31
N LEU A 16 -2.69 -36.20 -25.52
CA LEU A 16 -1.30 -36.25 -25.12
C LEU A 16 -0.49 -35.29 -26.01
N ILE A 17 0.09 -34.20 -25.49
CA ILE A 17 1.14 -33.45 -26.21
C ILE A 17 2.29 -33.06 -25.26
N ALA A 18 3.36 -33.84 -25.42
CA ALA A 18 4.79 -33.53 -25.39
C ALA A 18 5.34 -32.38 -24.51
N VAL A 19 6.17 -32.80 -23.55
CA VAL A 19 7.29 -32.06 -22.97
C VAL A 19 8.24 -31.60 -24.09
N ILE A 20 8.49 -30.29 -24.20
CA ILE A 20 9.66 -29.74 -24.89
C ILE A 20 10.43 -28.90 -23.88
N ALA A 21 11.51 -29.49 -23.35
CA ALA A 21 12.60 -28.75 -22.76
C ALA A 21 13.49 -28.23 -23.90
N ALA A 22 13.66 -26.90 -24.00
CA ALA A 22 14.77 -26.30 -24.72
C ALA A 22 15.13 -24.97 -24.08
N VAL A 23 16.25 -25.02 -23.36
CA VAL A 23 17.03 -23.90 -22.84
C VAL A 23 17.46 -23.02 -24.02
N ILE A 24 17.13 -21.72 -23.97
CA ILE A 24 17.93 -20.70 -24.65
C ILE A 24 18.17 -19.56 -23.65
N VAL A 25 19.32 -19.67 -22.98
CA VAL A 25 20.02 -18.54 -22.39
C VAL A 25 20.52 -17.69 -23.56
N SER A 26 20.02 -16.47 -23.70
CA SER A 26 20.65 -15.44 -24.52
C SER A 26 20.82 -14.20 -23.66
N ALA A 27 21.94 -14.17 -22.94
CA ALA A 27 22.49 -12.96 -22.39
C ALA A 27 23.03 -12.11 -23.56
N VAL A 28 22.24 -11.13 -24.01
CA VAL A 28 22.74 -10.06 -24.86
C VAL A 28 23.18 -8.93 -23.93
N LEU A 29 24.43 -9.02 -23.47
CA LEU A 29 25.17 -7.87 -22.96
C LEU A 29 25.38 -6.92 -24.14
N SER A 30 24.54 -5.90 -24.24
CA SER A 30 24.79 -4.77 -25.13
C SER A 30 25.57 -3.72 -24.33
N PRO A 31 26.87 -3.50 -24.59
CA PRO A 31 27.58 -2.36 -24.04
C PRO A 31 27.06 -1.10 -24.75
N GLY A 32 26.26 -0.31 -24.05
CA GLY A 32 25.86 1.01 -24.50
C GLY A 32 27.09 1.91 -24.69
N PRO A 33 27.07 2.81 -25.68
CA PRO A 33 28.17 3.73 -25.95
C PRO A 33 28.37 4.67 -24.76
N VAL A 34 29.61 4.70 -24.25
CA VAL A 34 30.06 5.70 -23.30
C VAL A 34 30.16 7.03 -24.05
N GLU A 35 29.12 7.86 -23.98
CA GLU A 35 29.22 9.25 -24.40
C GLU A 35 30.04 10.02 -23.36
N ARG A 36 31.30 10.22 -23.73
CA ARG A 36 32.25 11.14 -23.11
C ARG A 36 31.75 12.57 -23.33
N TYR A 37 31.18 13.17 -22.28
CA TYR A 37 30.82 14.58 -22.25
C TYR A 37 32.05 15.40 -21.81
N ASP A 38 32.93 15.72 -22.74
CA ASP A 38 33.94 16.76 -22.57
C ASP A 38 33.38 18.07 -23.11
N ASP A 39 32.81 18.90 -22.24
CA ASP A 39 32.65 20.33 -22.51
C ASP A 39 32.73 21.12 -21.20
N ILE A 40 33.98 21.37 -20.78
CA ILE A 40 34.28 22.32 -19.71
C ILE A 40 34.32 23.71 -20.36
N ALA A 41 33.14 24.33 -20.48
CA ALA A 41 33.05 25.77 -20.72
C ALA A 41 33.50 26.50 -19.45
N SER A 42 34.76 26.95 -19.45
CA SER A 42 35.35 27.81 -18.42
C SER A 42 34.67 29.18 -18.44
N SER A 43 33.58 29.30 -17.68
CA SER A 43 32.86 30.55 -17.47
C SER A 43 33.56 31.34 -16.36
N THR A 44 34.14 32.48 -16.72
CA THR A 44 34.76 33.42 -15.78
C THR A 44 33.64 34.13 -15.00
N ALA A 45 33.21 33.53 -13.89
CA ALA A 45 32.23 34.14 -13.00
C ALA A 45 32.84 35.36 -12.29
N VAL A 46 32.31 36.55 -12.60
CA VAL A 46 32.58 37.78 -11.87
C VAL A 46 31.96 37.64 -10.49
N LEU A 47 32.79 37.61 -9.45
CA LEU A 47 32.36 37.60 -8.04
C LEU A 47 31.74 38.96 -7.69
N VAL A 48 30.44 39.10 -7.94
CA VAL A 48 29.64 40.16 -7.34
C VAL A 48 29.34 39.72 -5.91
N ALA A 49 29.99 40.35 -4.94
CA ALA A 49 29.71 40.15 -3.52
C ALA A 49 28.30 40.66 -3.22
N THR A 50 27.30 39.77 -3.23
CA THR A 50 25.99 40.05 -2.68
C THR A 50 26.14 40.26 -1.17
N PRO A 51 25.57 41.35 -0.60
CA PRO A 51 25.50 41.49 0.85
C PRO A 51 24.67 40.34 1.39
N VAL A 52 25.33 39.39 2.05
CA VAL A 52 24.67 38.37 2.86
C VAL A 52 24.09 39.08 4.08
N THR A 53 22.84 39.53 3.96
CA THR A 53 22.02 39.84 5.12
C THR A 53 21.84 38.53 5.87
N SER A 54 22.68 38.34 6.88
CA SER A 54 22.61 37.22 7.82
C SER A 54 21.38 37.46 8.70
N ASP A 55 20.20 37.18 8.14
CA ASP A 55 18.97 37.07 8.88
C ASP A 55 19.12 35.83 9.75
N SER A 56 19.74 36.00 10.92
CA SER A 56 19.75 34.96 11.94
C SER A 56 18.31 34.86 12.43
N ALA A 57 17.51 34.02 11.77
CA ALA A 57 16.23 33.61 12.28
C ALA A 57 16.48 33.13 13.71
N GLU A 58 16.03 33.91 14.70
CA GLU A 58 16.17 33.54 16.10
C GLU A 58 15.52 32.17 16.27
N TYR A 59 16.36 31.17 16.55
CA TYR A 59 15.89 29.83 16.86
C TYR A 59 15.11 29.92 18.18
N THR A 60 13.81 30.10 18.07
CA THR A 60 12.94 30.08 19.24
C THR A 60 12.65 28.61 19.55
N PRO A 61 13.18 28.05 20.65
CA PRO A 61 12.93 26.67 21.02
C PRO A 61 11.43 26.42 21.15
N CYS A 62 10.96 25.25 20.77
CA CYS A 62 9.58 24.82 20.97
C CYS A 62 9.50 23.51 21.75
N GLY A 63 8.36 23.30 22.40
CA GLY A 63 8.02 22.03 23.02
C GLY A 63 7.46 21.09 21.96
N TRP A 64 8.01 19.88 21.87
CA TRP A 64 7.57 18.85 20.93
C TRP A 64 6.53 17.94 21.60
N GLN A 65 5.41 17.72 20.92
CA GLN A 65 4.34 16.85 21.36
C GLN A 65 3.84 15.98 20.21
N TRP A 66 3.85 14.65 20.41
CA TRP A 66 3.26 13.71 19.47
C TRP A 66 1.82 14.05 19.14
N ALA A 67 1.48 14.03 17.86
CA ALA A 67 0.16 14.32 17.35
C ALA A 67 -0.14 13.52 16.08
N THR A 68 -1.42 13.28 15.86
CA THR A 68 -1.96 12.73 14.61
C THR A 68 -2.89 13.76 14.02
N GLN A 69 -2.73 14.07 12.74
CA GLN A 69 -3.62 14.98 12.02
C GLN A 69 -4.31 14.24 10.86
N PRO A 70 -5.64 14.38 10.70
CA PRO A 70 -6.35 13.76 9.59
C PRO A 70 -5.91 14.38 8.26
N ASN A 71 -5.80 13.55 7.22
CA ASN A 71 -5.61 14.02 5.85
C ASN A 71 -6.90 13.77 5.04
N PRO A 72 -7.88 14.70 5.08
CA PRO A 72 -9.20 14.47 4.49
C PRO A 72 -9.17 14.37 2.96
N ASN A 73 -8.26 15.07 2.29
CA ASN A 73 -8.13 15.03 0.83
C ASN A 73 -7.60 13.66 0.38
N LEU A 74 -6.51 13.18 0.98
CA LEU A 74 -5.96 11.87 0.67
C LEU A 74 -6.92 10.74 1.08
N SER A 75 -7.61 10.88 2.21
CA SER A 75 -8.64 9.93 2.65
C SER A 75 -9.76 9.80 1.60
N ALA A 76 -10.26 10.93 1.08
CA ALA A 76 -11.29 10.93 0.06
C ALA A 76 -10.82 10.32 -1.26
N GLU A 77 -9.57 10.60 -1.67
CA GLU A 77 -8.99 10.00 -2.87
C GLU A 77 -8.86 8.47 -2.74
N ILE A 78 -8.32 7.99 -1.63
CA ILE A 78 -8.18 6.54 -1.37
C ILE A 78 -9.55 5.87 -1.29
N GLN A 79 -10.52 6.48 -0.59
CA GLN A 79 -11.89 5.97 -0.53
C GLN A 79 -12.48 5.79 -1.94
N GLN A 80 -12.30 6.78 -2.82
CA GLN A 80 -12.77 6.71 -4.20
C GLN A 80 -12.05 5.60 -4.99
N ARG A 81 -10.71 5.54 -4.95
CA ARG A 81 -9.94 4.51 -5.66
C ARG A 81 -10.27 3.10 -5.20
N LEU A 82 -10.47 2.91 -3.89
CA LEU A 82 -10.90 1.63 -3.34
C LEU A 82 -12.32 1.27 -3.80
N ALA A 83 -13.25 2.22 -3.81
CA ALA A 83 -14.61 1.97 -4.29
C ALA A 83 -14.63 1.58 -5.78
N ASP A 84 -13.80 2.23 -6.61
CA ASP A 84 -13.68 1.92 -8.03
C ASP A 84 -13.05 0.54 -8.27
N ARG A 85 -12.02 0.19 -7.49
CA ARG A 85 -11.29 -1.08 -7.62
C ARG A 85 -12.07 -2.26 -7.05
N LEU A 86 -12.69 -2.09 -5.89
CA LEU A 86 -13.41 -3.12 -5.14
C LEU A 86 -14.93 -3.02 -5.39
N SER A 87 -15.33 -2.86 -6.65
CA SER A 87 -16.74 -2.70 -7.03
C SER A 87 -17.60 -3.83 -6.46
N GLY A 88 -18.67 -3.46 -5.74
CA GLY A 88 -19.57 -4.40 -5.07
C GLY A 88 -19.15 -4.78 -3.64
N VAL A 89 -17.99 -4.32 -3.17
CA VAL A 89 -17.54 -4.48 -1.78
C VAL A 89 -17.84 -3.21 -0.99
N GLN A 90 -18.36 -3.36 0.22
CA GLN A 90 -18.66 -2.21 1.08
C GLN A 90 -17.42 -1.76 1.85
N ILE A 91 -16.81 -0.65 1.43
CA ILE A 91 -15.76 0.03 2.18
C ILE A 91 -16.41 0.94 3.23
N SER A 92 -16.30 0.56 4.50
CA SER A 92 -16.91 1.30 5.61
C SER A 92 -16.08 2.53 5.99
N GLU A 93 -14.77 2.45 5.81
CA GLU A 93 -13.84 3.53 6.12
C GLU A 93 -12.56 3.40 5.31
N ALA A 94 -12.07 4.51 4.77
CA ALA A 94 -10.70 4.68 4.33
C ALA A 94 -10.17 6.02 4.85
N ARG A 95 -9.18 5.98 5.74
CA ARG A 95 -8.54 7.16 6.33
C ARG A 95 -7.05 7.14 6.07
N ALA A 96 -6.52 8.32 5.77
CA ALA A 96 -5.11 8.64 5.81
C ALA A 96 -4.87 9.69 6.90
N GLU A 97 -3.85 9.46 7.71
CA GLU A 97 -3.52 10.32 8.85
C GLU A 97 -2.01 10.59 8.87
N SER A 98 -1.61 11.83 9.10
CA SER A 98 -0.21 12.18 9.27
C SER A 98 0.16 12.06 10.74
N TYR A 99 1.12 11.20 11.06
CA TYR A 99 1.68 11.02 12.40
C TYR A 99 3.00 11.77 12.52
N GLY A 100 3.19 12.51 13.60
CA GLY A 100 4.38 13.34 13.80
C GLY A 100 4.30 14.17 15.08
N GLU A 101 4.93 15.34 15.06
CA GLU A 101 5.03 16.19 16.26
C GLU A 101 4.53 17.61 16.02
N ASN A 102 3.70 18.12 16.92
CA ASN A 102 3.40 19.55 17.03
C ASN A 102 4.58 20.27 17.72
N CYS A 103 5.09 21.32 17.08
CA CYS A 103 5.99 22.28 17.69
C CYS A 103 5.14 23.35 18.40
N LEU A 104 5.19 23.41 19.72
CA LEU A 104 4.37 24.29 20.56
C LEU A 104 5.13 25.56 20.97
N ASN A 105 4.45 26.71 20.88
CA ASN A 105 4.90 27.96 21.48
C ASN A 105 4.88 27.88 23.02
N ALA A 106 5.51 28.85 23.69
CA ALA A 106 5.54 28.91 25.16
C ALA A 106 4.15 29.05 25.80
N ASP A 107 3.16 29.56 25.06
CA ASP A 107 1.76 29.66 25.48
C ASP A 107 0.94 28.38 25.22
N GLY A 108 1.57 27.34 24.66
CA GLY A 108 0.93 26.07 24.31
C GLY A 108 0.24 26.04 22.95
N SER A 109 0.23 27.14 22.19
CA SER A 109 -0.32 27.14 20.83
C SER A 109 0.57 26.37 19.86
N VAL A 110 -0.03 25.67 18.89
CA VAL A 110 0.71 24.95 17.85
C VAL A 110 1.30 25.95 16.86
N ARG A 111 2.63 25.98 16.75
CA ARG A 111 3.36 26.78 15.75
C ARG A 111 3.33 26.12 14.38
N TYR A 112 3.66 24.83 14.33
CA TYR A 112 3.56 24.00 13.13
C TYR A 112 3.55 22.51 13.51
N PHE A 113 3.24 21.67 12.52
CA PHE A 113 3.27 20.21 12.64
C PHE A 113 4.36 19.64 11.73
N ALA A 114 5.23 18.81 12.30
CA ALA A 114 6.27 18.07 11.61
C ALA A 114 5.79 16.64 11.35
N ALA A 115 5.21 16.39 10.17
CA ALA A 115 4.82 15.05 9.77
C ALA A 115 6.05 14.14 9.65
N MET A 116 5.99 12.96 10.26
CA MET A 116 7.05 11.95 10.19
C MET A 116 6.67 10.81 9.25
N GLN A 117 5.41 10.41 9.24
CA GLN A 117 4.87 9.36 8.40
C GLN A 117 3.38 9.58 8.10
N THR A 118 2.86 8.87 7.10
CA THR A 118 1.42 8.76 6.84
C THR A 118 0.93 7.34 7.11
N ASP A 119 -0.06 7.22 7.99
CA ASP A 119 -0.72 5.99 8.35
C ASP A 119 -2.04 5.84 7.58
N PHE A 120 -2.39 4.61 7.22
CA PHE A 120 -3.61 4.27 6.52
C PHE A 120 -4.48 3.34 7.37
N ARG A 121 -5.77 3.64 7.45
CA ARG A 121 -6.76 2.79 8.11
C ARG A 121 -7.91 2.50 7.17
N ILE A 122 -8.08 1.22 6.84
CA ILE A 122 -9.10 0.73 5.92
C ILE A 122 -9.99 -0.28 6.64
N ILE A 123 -11.31 -0.07 6.64
CA ILE A 123 -12.29 -1.05 7.10
C ILE A 123 -13.16 -1.49 5.93
N ILE A 124 -13.17 -2.79 5.69
CA ILE A 124 -13.97 -3.46 4.67
C ILE A 124 -15.03 -4.31 5.35
N ARG A 125 -16.27 -4.23 4.87
CA ARG A 125 -17.33 -5.15 5.24
C ARG A 125 -17.40 -6.27 4.21
N VAL A 126 -17.27 -7.51 4.69
CA VAL A 126 -17.22 -8.73 3.87
C VAL A 126 -18.51 -9.52 4.08
N GLU A 127 -19.28 -9.70 3.01
CA GLU A 127 -20.47 -10.54 3.03
C GLU A 127 -20.10 -12.03 3.13
N GLY A 128 -20.89 -12.81 3.87
CA GLY A 128 -20.65 -14.25 4.02
C GLY A 128 -19.47 -14.63 4.91
N LEU A 129 -18.79 -13.65 5.53
CA LEU A 129 -17.77 -13.91 6.53
C LEU A 129 -18.41 -14.47 7.80
N SER A 130 -18.29 -15.77 8.01
CA SER A 130 -18.88 -16.47 9.15
C SER A 130 -17.89 -17.46 9.75
N ALA A 131 -18.04 -17.76 11.05
CA ALA A 131 -17.23 -18.80 11.70
C ALA A 131 -17.50 -20.22 11.14
N ALA A 132 -18.60 -20.40 10.40
CA ALA A 132 -19.01 -21.68 9.82
C ALA A 132 -18.59 -21.84 8.34
N THR A 133 -17.81 -20.90 7.80
CA THR A 133 -17.38 -20.96 6.39
C THR A 133 -16.43 -22.13 6.18
N SER A 134 -16.68 -22.95 5.13
CA SER A 134 -15.89 -24.14 4.83
C SER A 134 -14.55 -23.84 4.15
N GLU A 135 -14.42 -22.66 3.54
CA GLU A 135 -13.15 -22.18 2.98
C GLU A 135 -12.28 -21.54 4.06
N PRO A 136 -10.94 -21.71 4.03
CA PRO A 136 -10.06 -21.00 4.93
C PRO A 136 -10.24 -19.49 4.75
N VAL A 137 -10.50 -18.77 5.84
CA VAL A 137 -10.80 -17.33 5.79
C VAL A 137 -9.73 -16.51 5.05
N GLN A 138 -8.48 -16.94 5.12
CA GLN A 138 -7.38 -16.29 4.40
C GLN A 138 -7.56 -16.30 2.88
N GLU A 139 -8.12 -17.38 2.31
CA GLU A 139 -8.37 -17.45 0.85
C GLU A 139 -9.46 -16.45 0.42
N ILE A 140 -10.42 -16.18 1.30
CA ILE A 140 -11.48 -15.18 1.08
C ILE A 140 -10.90 -13.76 1.17
N LEU A 141 -10.03 -13.52 2.15
CA LEU A 141 -9.51 -12.17 2.44
C LEU A 141 -8.32 -11.77 1.55
N ARG A 142 -7.58 -12.73 0.98
CA ARG A 142 -6.37 -12.45 0.20
C ARG A 142 -6.61 -11.51 -0.99
N PRO A 143 -7.61 -11.74 -1.87
CA PRO A 143 -7.84 -10.84 -3.00
C PRO A 143 -8.17 -9.41 -2.56
N LEU A 144 -8.97 -9.26 -1.49
CA LEU A 144 -9.32 -7.96 -0.93
C LEU A 144 -8.09 -7.23 -0.37
N ALA A 145 -7.23 -7.94 0.36
CA ALA A 145 -5.98 -7.40 0.86
C ALA A 145 -5.05 -6.96 -0.29
N ASP A 146 -4.87 -7.81 -1.31
CA ASP A 146 -4.03 -7.48 -2.47
C ASP A 146 -4.54 -6.23 -3.21
N ASP A 147 -5.85 -6.09 -3.38
CA ASP A 147 -6.44 -4.93 -4.05
C ASP A 147 -6.32 -3.64 -3.24
N VAL A 148 -6.50 -3.70 -1.91
CA VAL A 148 -6.21 -2.56 -1.03
C VAL A 148 -4.75 -2.15 -1.16
N LEU A 149 -3.83 -3.11 -1.01
CA LEU A 149 -2.41 -2.84 -1.08
C LEU A 149 -1.97 -2.38 -2.48
N ALA A 150 -2.69 -2.76 -3.54
CA ALA A 150 -2.48 -2.24 -4.88
C ALA A 150 -2.84 -0.77 -5.01
N VAL A 151 -3.94 -0.31 -4.39
CA VAL A 151 -4.28 1.11 -4.34
C VAL A 151 -3.27 1.89 -3.50
N LEU A 152 -2.89 1.36 -2.33
CA LEU A 152 -1.95 2.05 -1.45
C LEU A 152 -0.52 2.14 -2.02
N ALA A 153 -0.16 1.28 -2.97
CA ALA A 153 1.14 1.33 -3.65
C ALA A 153 1.34 2.61 -4.49
N ASP A 154 0.27 3.31 -4.85
CA ASP A 154 0.33 4.59 -5.57
C ASP A 154 0.68 5.77 -4.64
N TYR A 155 0.84 5.52 -3.33
CA TYR A 155 1.15 6.54 -2.33
C TYR A 155 2.41 6.15 -1.52
N PRO A 156 3.59 6.10 -2.16
CA PRO A 156 4.83 5.85 -1.45
C PRO A 156 5.14 6.96 -0.43
N PRO A 157 6.04 6.73 0.54
CA PRO A 157 6.40 7.74 1.54
C PRO A 157 6.81 9.10 0.95
N ASP A 158 7.49 9.09 -0.20
CA ASP A 158 7.94 10.33 -0.88
C ASP A 158 6.79 11.17 -1.45
N ASP A 159 5.59 10.57 -1.64
CA ASP A 159 4.39 11.23 -2.17
C ASP A 159 3.33 11.50 -1.07
N THR A 160 3.66 11.25 0.20
CA THR A 160 2.77 11.47 1.34
C THR A 160 3.44 12.34 2.40
N PRO A 161 2.69 12.99 3.32
CA PRO A 161 3.30 13.74 4.40
C PRO A 161 4.19 12.88 5.30
N GLY A 162 5.45 13.29 5.43
CA GLY A 162 6.45 12.63 6.27
C GLY A 162 7.26 11.57 5.50
N PRO A 163 8.59 11.59 5.59
CA PRO A 163 9.46 10.76 4.74
C PRO A 163 9.52 9.29 5.18
N GLN A 164 8.99 8.95 6.36
CA GLN A 164 9.07 7.59 6.88
C GLN A 164 7.84 6.78 6.44
N PRO A 165 8.02 5.48 6.12
CA PRO A 165 6.89 4.60 5.88
C PRO A 165 6.03 4.44 7.14
N GLY A 166 4.76 4.81 7.03
CA GLY A 166 3.80 4.65 8.13
C GLY A 166 3.18 3.27 8.20
N MET A 167 2.12 3.16 8.99
CA MET A 167 1.40 1.92 9.27
C MET A 167 0.18 1.75 8.37
N ILE A 168 -0.13 0.51 8.01
CA ILE A 168 -1.37 0.11 7.37
C ILE A 168 -2.15 -0.75 8.36
N SER A 169 -3.35 -0.28 8.72
CA SER A 169 -4.37 -1.04 9.41
C SER A 169 -5.46 -1.44 8.41
N LEU A 170 -5.61 -2.74 8.17
CA LEU A 170 -6.67 -3.28 7.34
C LEU A 170 -7.55 -4.18 8.18
N GLU A 171 -8.84 -3.85 8.28
CA GLU A 171 -9.83 -4.58 9.04
C GLU A 171 -10.91 -5.12 8.13
N PHE A 172 -11.16 -6.42 8.22
CA PHE A 172 -12.25 -7.13 7.55
C PHE A 172 -13.30 -7.47 8.58
N SER A 173 -14.46 -6.84 8.48
CA SER A 173 -15.59 -7.05 9.38
C SER A 173 -16.71 -7.77 8.65
N ALA A 174 -17.35 -8.70 9.33
CA ALA A 174 -18.57 -9.30 8.83
C ALA A 174 -19.75 -8.30 8.85
N ALA A 175 -20.81 -8.61 8.10
CA ALA A 175 -21.98 -7.72 8.02
C ALA A 175 -22.72 -7.53 9.36
N ALA A 176 -22.81 -8.59 10.18
CA ALA A 176 -23.56 -8.60 11.43
C ALA A 176 -22.72 -8.17 12.65
N GLN A 177 -23.36 -7.50 13.62
CA GLN A 177 -22.70 -6.86 14.78
C GLN A 177 -21.96 -7.82 15.74
N GLU A 178 -22.25 -9.12 15.72
CA GLU A 178 -21.62 -10.13 16.59
C GLU A 178 -20.70 -11.09 15.84
N SER A 179 -20.29 -10.73 14.63
CA SER A 179 -19.53 -11.60 13.73
C SER A 179 -18.03 -11.31 13.80
N PRO A 180 -17.17 -12.27 13.38
CA PRO A 180 -15.73 -12.10 13.50
C PRO A 180 -15.22 -10.88 12.72
N SER A 181 -14.20 -10.23 13.27
CA SER A 181 -13.37 -9.25 12.58
C SER A 181 -11.96 -9.80 12.47
N TYR A 182 -11.32 -9.58 11.32
CA TYR A 182 -9.92 -9.93 11.11
C TYR A 182 -9.12 -8.68 10.81
N ARG A 183 -7.97 -8.53 11.46
CA ARG A 183 -7.13 -7.34 11.33
C ARG A 183 -5.72 -7.69 10.87
N ILE A 184 -5.21 -6.86 9.98
CA ILE A 184 -3.80 -6.75 9.61
C ILE A 184 -3.28 -5.43 10.15
N TRP A 185 -2.08 -5.45 10.73
CA TRP A 185 -1.37 -4.27 11.19
C TRP A 185 0.11 -4.40 10.80
N THR A 186 0.53 -3.64 9.80
CA THR A 186 1.87 -3.78 9.21
C THR A 186 2.45 -2.44 8.79
N ARG A 187 3.78 -2.37 8.60
CA ARG A 187 4.42 -1.18 8.02
C ARG A 187 4.21 -1.18 6.51
N THR A 188 4.11 0.02 5.92
CA THR A 188 3.87 0.20 4.48
C THR A 188 4.95 -0.48 3.62
N ASP A 189 6.22 -0.39 4.01
CA ASP A 189 7.33 -1.04 3.30
C ASP A 189 7.23 -2.57 3.31
N MET A 190 6.90 -3.15 4.47
CA MET A 190 6.64 -4.60 4.60
C MET A 190 5.43 -5.03 3.77
N ALA A 191 4.35 -4.24 3.79
CA ALA A 191 3.16 -4.53 3.00
C ALA A 191 3.45 -4.55 1.49
N MET A 192 4.23 -3.59 1.00
CA MET A 192 4.62 -3.55 -0.41
C MET A 192 5.51 -4.74 -0.81
N GLN A 193 6.42 -5.18 0.06
CA GLN A 193 7.21 -6.40 -0.15
C GLN A 193 6.34 -7.66 -0.17
N ALA A 194 5.30 -7.71 0.69
CA ALA A 194 4.39 -8.84 0.79
C ALA A 194 3.50 -9.03 -0.45
N ARG A 195 3.29 -8.00 -1.30
CA ARG A 195 2.53 -8.08 -2.56
C ARG A 195 3.19 -8.94 -3.66
N ASN A 196 4.10 -9.84 -3.31
CA ASN A 196 4.74 -10.74 -4.26
C ASN A 196 3.75 -11.83 -4.72
N PRO A 197 3.44 -11.94 -6.04
CA PRO A 197 2.47 -12.92 -6.56
C PRO A 197 2.94 -14.37 -6.44
N GLN A 198 4.21 -14.61 -6.07
CA GLN A 198 4.76 -15.94 -5.85
C GLN A 198 4.50 -16.48 -4.43
N LEU A 199 4.10 -15.63 -3.49
CA LEU A 199 3.78 -16.06 -2.13
C LEU A 199 2.44 -16.78 -2.10
N SER A 200 2.40 -17.93 -1.43
CA SER A 200 1.14 -18.57 -1.06
C SER A 200 0.30 -17.66 -0.16
N THR A 201 -0.99 -17.95 -0.04
CA THR A 201 -1.93 -17.19 0.81
C THR A 201 -1.41 -17.09 2.25
N SER A 202 -0.94 -18.18 2.84
CA SER A 202 -0.43 -18.17 4.22
C SER A 202 0.88 -17.39 4.36
N GLU A 203 1.81 -17.52 3.41
CA GLU A 203 3.06 -16.75 3.40
C GLU A 203 2.82 -15.26 3.27
N PHE A 204 1.82 -14.84 2.48
CA PHE A 204 1.42 -13.45 2.37
C PHE A 204 0.91 -12.88 3.70
N PHE A 205 -0.03 -13.55 4.35
CA PHE A 205 -0.52 -13.04 5.64
C PHE A 205 0.57 -13.07 6.71
N ASN A 206 1.45 -14.08 6.70
CA ASN A 206 2.61 -14.10 7.58
C ASN A 206 3.57 -12.92 7.33
N ALA A 207 3.83 -12.58 6.06
CA ALA A 207 4.65 -11.42 5.68
C ALA A 207 4.01 -10.09 6.11
N LEU A 208 2.67 -10.05 6.25
CA LEU A 208 1.92 -8.93 6.79
C LEU A 208 1.81 -8.90 8.32
N GLY A 209 2.52 -9.79 9.04
CA GLY A 209 2.49 -9.88 10.51
C GLY A 209 1.41 -10.80 11.07
N GLY A 210 0.68 -11.50 10.22
CA GLY A 210 -0.40 -12.41 10.57
C GLY A 210 -1.79 -11.77 10.44
N LEU A 211 -2.80 -12.62 10.59
CA LEU A 211 -4.20 -12.22 10.66
C LEU A 211 -4.64 -12.36 12.13
N HIS A 212 -5.07 -11.24 12.73
CA HIS A 212 -5.46 -11.17 14.14
C HIS A 212 -6.97 -11.08 14.31
#